data_AF-A0AAD3XII3-F1
#
_entry.id   AF-A0AAD3XII3-F1
#
_cell.length_a   1.000
_cell.length_b   1.000
_cell.length_c   1.000
_cell.angle_alpha   90.00
_cell.angle_beta   90.00
_cell.angle_gamma   90.00
#
_symmetry.space_group_name_H-M   'P 1'
#
loop_
_entity.id
_entity.type
_entity.pdbx_description
1 polymer ?
#
loop_
_entity_poly.entity_id
_entity_poly.type
_entity_poly.pdbx_seq_one_letter_code
_entity_poly.pdbx_strand_id
1 'polypeptide(L)'
;MAMLQQISEALQEIDTKKELLRKAFEDLQNHSDTLSFFSLNWSEIDSHFSNIHSSLSSRFSTLQQREQSRLPSSQDPKSSISQELRNQENNATIRELRDMCSKMEAGKLWNWLNERKEKKTVIQVELNEALKFAPDSAKLVMDAIDGFSVTGPEFGDMKIKNRNCMLLLEALMAMEG
;
A
#
# COMPACT_ATOMS: atom_id res chain seq x y z
N MET A 1 2.68 17.94 -4.66
CA MET A 1 3.07 19.23 -4.03
C MET A 1 2.30 19.54 -2.74
N ALA A 2 0.99 19.82 -2.73
CA ALA A 2 0.28 20.21 -1.48
C ALA A 2 0.36 19.17 -0.33
N MET A 3 0.27 17.87 -0.63
CA MET A 3 0.40 16.82 0.39
C MET A 3 1.82 16.69 0.98
N LEU A 4 2.88 16.87 0.17
CA LEU A 4 4.25 16.80 0.70
C LEU A 4 4.53 17.93 1.69
N GLN A 5 3.98 19.11 1.41
CA GLN A 5 4.12 20.26 2.28
C GLN A 5 3.37 20.04 3.61
N GLN A 6 2.15 19.50 3.57
CA GLN A 6 1.41 19.13 4.78
C GLN A 6 2.15 18.08 5.62
N ILE A 7 2.78 17.08 4.99
CA ILE A 7 3.55 16.06 5.72
C ILE A 7 4.81 16.69 6.35
N SER A 8 5.46 17.62 5.67
CA SER A 8 6.61 18.36 6.21
C SER A 8 6.20 19.23 7.42
N GLU A 9 5.08 19.93 7.33
CA GLU A 9 4.55 20.76 8.42
C GLU A 9 4.17 19.89 9.64
N ALA A 10 3.52 18.74 9.40
CA ALA A 10 3.17 17.79 10.46
C ALA A 10 4.41 17.19 11.14
N LEU A 11 5.50 16.95 10.40
CA LEU A 11 6.78 16.50 10.97
C LEU A 11 7.39 17.55 11.91
N GLN A 12 7.36 18.83 11.52
CA GLN A 12 7.85 19.91 12.38
C GLN A 12 7.00 20.09 13.64
N GLU A 13 5.70 19.80 13.57
CA GLU A 13 4.81 19.85 14.73
C GLU A 13 5.14 18.76 15.77
N ILE A 14 5.78 17.66 15.38
CA ILE A 14 6.22 16.62 16.31
C ILE A 14 7.34 17.15 17.20
N ASP A 15 8.29 17.90 16.65
CA ASP A 15 9.38 18.50 17.41
C ASP A 15 8.87 19.52 18.45
N THR A 16 7.91 20.36 18.05
CA THR A 16 7.32 21.35 18.97
C THR A 16 6.52 20.69 20.09
N LYS A 17 5.74 19.64 19.78
CA LYS A 17 4.99 18.86 20.78
C LYS A 17 5.93 18.11 21.72
N LYS A 18 7.04 17.57 21.22
CA LYS A 18 8.06 16.89 22.03
C LYS A 18 8.71 17.86 23.03
N GLU A 19 9.00 19.08 22.61
CA GLU A 19 9.56 20.12 23.48
C GLU A 19 8.56 20.60 24.55
N LEU A 20 7.27 20.74 24.20
CA LEU A 20 6.23 21.05 25.18
C LEU A 20 6.09 19.94 26.23
N LEU A 21 6.12 18.68 25.80
CA LEU A 21 6.08 17.53 26.69
C LEU A 21 7.30 17.51 27.62
N ARG A 22 8.49 17.86 27.12
CA ARG A 22 9.70 17.99 27.92
C ARG A 22 9.51 18.99 29.05
N LYS A 23 9.01 20.18 28.74
CA LYS A 23 8.75 21.24 29.73
C LYS A 23 7.74 20.80 30.79
N ALA A 24 6.63 20.20 30.36
CA ALA A 24 5.63 19.68 31.29
C ALA A 24 6.21 18.57 32.20
N PHE A 25 7.10 17.73 31.66
CA PHE A 25 7.80 16.71 32.42
C PHE A 25 8.79 17.32 33.45
N GLU A 26 9.59 18.30 33.04
CA GLU A 26 10.52 19.01 33.92
C GLU A 26 9.79 19.79 35.03
N ASP A 27 8.70 20.49 34.70
CA ASP A 27 7.86 21.21 35.65
C ASP A 27 7.24 20.23 36.67
N LEU A 28 6.72 19.10 36.19
CA LEU A 28 6.15 18.07 37.04
C LEU A 28 7.22 17.44 37.96
N GLN A 29 8.42 17.20 37.44
CA GLN A 29 9.58 16.72 38.19
C GLN A 29 10.02 17.71 39.30
N ASN A 30 9.98 19.02 39.01
CA ASN A 30 10.37 20.07 39.95
C ASN A 30 9.39 20.24 41.12
N HIS A 31 8.11 19.88 40.94
CA HIS A 31 7.06 20.10 41.92
C HIS A 31 6.68 18.87 42.75
N SER A 32 7.27 17.70 42.49
CA SER A 32 6.81 16.46 43.10
C SER A 32 7.92 15.61 43.71
N ASP A 33 7.98 15.64 45.04
CA ASP A 33 8.75 14.69 45.85
C ASP A 33 8.25 13.24 45.69
N THR A 34 7.01 13.06 45.19
CA THR A 34 6.33 11.77 44.99
C THR A 34 6.73 11.07 43.68
N LEU A 35 7.36 11.76 42.74
CA LEU A 35 7.83 11.19 41.47
C LEU A 35 9.12 10.37 41.61
N SER A 36 9.72 10.35 42.80
CA SER A 36 10.79 9.42 43.13
C SER A 36 10.37 7.94 42.97
N PHE A 37 9.07 7.64 42.94
CA PHE A 37 8.50 6.32 42.62
C PHE A 37 8.23 6.08 41.13
N PHE A 38 8.31 7.10 40.27
CA PHE A 38 8.17 6.94 38.83
C PHE A 38 9.48 6.42 38.24
N SER A 39 9.45 5.21 37.69
CA SER A 39 10.59 4.62 36.97
C SER A 39 10.75 5.13 35.54
N LEU A 40 9.98 6.15 35.16
CA LEU A 40 9.91 6.67 33.80
C LEU A 40 10.98 7.73 33.59
N ASN A 41 11.99 7.39 32.80
CA ASN A 41 13.10 8.28 32.50
C ASN A 41 12.79 9.09 31.24
N TRP A 42 13.00 10.41 31.29
CA TRP A 42 12.85 11.26 30.10
C TRP A 42 13.70 10.78 28.93
N SER A 43 14.88 10.22 29.19
CA SER A 43 15.78 9.66 28.17
C SER A 43 15.16 8.51 27.38
N GLU A 44 14.31 7.68 28.01
CA GLU A 44 13.62 6.57 27.34
C GLU A 44 12.51 7.09 26.42
N ILE A 45 11.71 8.05 26.90
CA ILE A 45 10.69 8.73 26.12
C ILE A 45 11.35 9.47 24.94
N ASP A 46 12.41 10.23 25.21
CA ASP A 46 13.15 10.97 24.20
C ASP A 46 13.73 10.05 23.13
N SER A 47 14.33 8.94 23.53
CA SER A 47 14.85 7.93 22.61
C SER A 47 13.74 7.35 21.74
N HIS A 48 12.60 6.98 22.32
CA HIS A 48 11.46 6.45 21.57
C HIS A 48 10.93 7.46 20.55
N PHE A 49 10.72 8.72 20.96
CA PHE A 49 10.29 9.78 20.06
C PHE A 49 11.32 10.05 18.95
N SER A 50 12.61 10.10 19.29
CA SER A 50 13.69 10.31 18.32
C SER A 50 13.79 9.18 17.30
N ASN A 51 13.55 7.93 17.72
CA ASN A 51 13.49 6.77 16.82
C ASN A 51 12.30 6.86 15.86
N ILE A 52 11.12 7.19 16.36
CA ILE A 52 9.92 7.38 15.52
C ILE A 52 10.13 8.53 14.54
N HIS A 53 10.62 9.67 15.02
CA HIS A 53 10.90 10.84 14.20
C HIS A 53 11.88 10.50 13.07
N SER A 54 13.01 9.87 13.41
CA SER A 54 14.03 9.46 12.42
C SER A 54 13.47 8.50 11.37
N SER A 55 12.62 7.54 11.78
CA SER A 55 11.95 6.62 10.87
C SER A 55 11.01 7.33 9.91
N LEU A 56 10.20 8.25 10.42
CA LEU A 56 9.26 9.04 9.62
C LEU A 56 10.00 9.99 8.66
N SER A 57 11.05 10.68 9.12
CA SER A 57 11.88 11.54 8.27
C SER A 57 12.54 10.76 7.14
N SER A 58 13.13 9.58 7.43
CA SER A 58 13.74 8.72 6.39
C SER A 58 12.72 8.29 5.33
N ARG A 59 11.52 7.89 5.76
CA ARG A 59 10.42 7.53 4.85
C ARG A 59 9.97 8.74 4.04
N PHE A 60 9.88 9.92 4.63
CA PHE A 60 9.53 11.15 3.93
C PHE A 60 10.57 11.53 2.86
N SER A 61 11.87 11.48 3.17
CA SER A 61 12.93 11.72 2.18
C SER A 61 12.87 10.72 1.02
N THR A 62 12.59 9.45 1.31
CA THR A 62 12.40 8.41 0.28
C THR A 62 11.20 8.72 -0.62
N LEU A 63 10.10 9.21 -0.04
CA LEU A 63 8.91 9.63 -0.79
C LEU A 63 9.20 10.85 -1.65
N GLN A 64 9.91 11.85 -1.12
CA GLN A 64 10.30 13.06 -1.84
C GLN A 64 11.20 12.74 -3.05
N GLN A 65 12.19 11.84 -2.88
CA GLN A 65 13.06 11.37 -3.96
C GLN A 65 12.27 10.62 -5.06
N ARG A 66 11.25 9.85 -4.67
CA ARG A 66 10.35 9.16 -5.60
C ARG A 66 9.42 10.12 -6.34
N GLU A 67 9.00 11.22 -5.72
CA GLU A 67 8.17 12.25 -6.36
C GLU A 67 9.00 13.11 -7.33
N GLN A 68 10.25 13.44 -6.99
CA GLN A 68 11.17 14.16 -7.89
C GLN A 68 11.62 13.36 -9.12
N SER A 69 11.75 12.03 -8.98
CA SER A 69 11.99 11.13 -10.13
C SER A 69 10.74 10.85 -10.98
N ARG A 70 9.56 11.36 -10.57
CA ARG A 70 8.29 11.24 -11.31
C ARG A 70 7.93 12.44 -12.19
N LEU A 71 8.68 13.55 -12.14
CA LEU A 71 8.55 14.60 -13.15
C LEU A 71 9.20 14.13 -14.46
N PRO A 72 8.60 14.43 -15.64
CA PRO A 72 8.98 13.80 -16.89
C PRO A 72 10.35 14.31 -17.34
N SER A 73 11.40 13.52 -17.10
CA SER A 73 12.61 13.62 -17.90
C SER A 73 12.38 12.83 -19.19
N SER A 74 12.41 13.59 -20.28
CA SER A 74 12.21 13.17 -21.66
C SER A 74 13.08 11.97 -22.06
N GLN A 75 12.42 10.98 -22.67
CA GLN A 75 12.90 10.17 -23.80
C GLN A 75 14.38 9.75 -23.80
N ASP A 76 14.65 8.56 -23.26
CA ASP A 76 15.75 7.72 -23.75
C ASP A 76 15.27 6.92 -24.98
N PRO A 77 15.82 7.13 -26.20
CA PRO A 77 15.39 6.44 -27.42
C PRO A 77 15.63 4.92 -27.44
N LYS A 78 16.29 4.35 -26.42
CA LYS A 78 16.54 2.90 -26.31
C LYS A 78 15.47 2.16 -25.50
N SER A 79 14.56 2.86 -24.83
CA SER A 79 13.48 2.27 -24.01
C SER A 79 12.22 1.94 -24.83
N SER A 80 11.99 2.65 -25.94
CA SER A 80 10.73 2.59 -26.69
C SER A 80 10.40 1.19 -27.22
N ILE A 81 11.37 0.39 -27.67
CA ILE A 81 11.09 -0.97 -28.16
C ILE A 81 10.71 -1.91 -27.01
N SER A 82 11.38 -1.78 -25.85
CA SER A 82 11.09 -2.61 -24.67
C SER A 82 9.80 -2.21 -23.97
N GLN A 83 9.40 -0.94 -24.04
CA GLN A 83 8.14 -0.44 -23.52
C GLN A 83 6.98 -0.79 -24.46
N GLU A 84 7.14 -0.70 -25.78
CA GLU A 84 6.10 -1.06 -26.74
C GLU A 84 5.79 -2.56 -26.69
N LEU A 85 6.80 -3.44 -26.63
CA LEU A 85 6.62 -4.88 -26.45
C LEU A 85 5.92 -5.21 -25.12
N ARG A 86 6.32 -4.55 -24.03
CA ARG A 86 5.71 -4.73 -22.70
C ARG A 86 4.29 -4.18 -22.65
N ASN A 87 4.00 -3.09 -23.36
CA ASN A 87 2.66 -2.55 -23.52
C ASN A 87 1.80 -3.47 -24.40
N GLN A 88 2.36 -4.12 -25.41
CA GLN A 88 1.65 -5.11 -26.24
C GLN A 88 1.32 -6.38 -25.45
N GLU A 89 2.26 -6.90 -24.66
CA GLU A 89 2.01 -8.03 -23.74
C GLU A 89 1.00 -7.65 -22.65
N ASN A 90 1.09 -6.45 -22.08
CA ASN A 90 0.09 -5.96 -21.11
C ASN A 90 -1.29 -5.82 -21.75
N ASN A 91 -1.39 -5.29 -22.98
CA ASN A 91 -2.66 -5.22 -23.70
C ASN A 91 -3.24 -6.59 -24.05
N ALA A 92 -2.39 -7.58 -24.38
CA ALA A 92 -2.80 -8.96 -24.62
C ALA A 92 -3.33 -9.61 -23.32
N THR A 93 -2.62 -9.46 -22.21
CA THR A 93 -3.06 -10.00 -20.91
C THR A 93 -4.32 -9.31 -20.38
N ILE A 94 -4.55 -8.03 -20.66
CA ILE A 94 -5.81 -7.35 -20.35
C ILE A 94 -6.98 -7.91 -21.17
N ARG A 95 -6.75 -8.25 -22.45
CA ARG A 95 -7.78 -8.88 -23.29
C ARG A 95 -8.14 -10.28 -22.78
N GLU A 96 -7.14 -11.06 -22.39
CA GLU A 96 -7.36 -12.37 -21.77
C GLU A 96 -8.08 -12.25 -20.43
N LEU A 97 -7.69 -11.28 -19.59
CA LEU A 97 -8.37 -11.01 -18.32
C LEU A 97 -9.84 -10.65 -18.54
N ARG A 98 -10.12 -9.79 -19.53
CA ARG A 98 -11.48 -9.45 -19.92
C ARG A 98 -12.27 -10.67 -20.39
N ASP A 99 -11.68 -11.53 -21.22
CA ASP A 99 -12.34 -12.74 -21.71
C ASP A 99 -12.67 -13.71 -20.56
N MET A 100 -11.73 -13.88 -19.62
CA MET A 100 -11.95 -14.67 -18.40
C MET A 100 -13.07 -14.08 -17.52
N CYS A 101 -13.11 -12.75 -17.36
CA CYS A 101 -14.19 -12.06 -16.63
C CYS A 101 -15.56 -12.22 -17.32
N SER A 102 -15.61 -12.04 -18.64
CA SER A 102 -16.84 -12.24 -19.44
C SER A 102 -17.37 -13.68 -19.37
N LYS A 103 -16.47 -14.67 -19.34
CA LYS A 103 -16.80 -16.10 -19.23
C LYS A 103 -17.03 -16.58 -17.80
N MET A 104 -16.90 -15.68 -16.82
CA MET A 104 -17.00 -15.98 -15.38
C MET A 104 -16.03 -17.09 -14.91
N GLU A 105 -14.79 -17.10 -15.44
CA GLU A 105 -13.79 -18.13 -15.11
C GLU A 105 -13.02 -17.79 -13.82
N ALA A 106 -13.70 -17.90 -12.68
CA ALA A 106 -13.19 -17.58 -11.34
C ALA A 106 -11.80 -18.20 -11.02
N GLY A 107 -11.61 -19.48 -11.35
CA GLY A 107 -10.35 -20.19 -11.08
C GLY A 107 -9.17 -19.65 -11.90
N LYS A 108 -9.40 -19.23 -13.15
CA LYS A 108 -8.33 -18.66 -13.99
C LYS A 108 -7.98 -17.25 -13.54
N LEU A 109 -8.97 -16.46 -13.14
CA LEU A 109 -8.77 -15.15 -12.53
C LEU A 109 -7.90 -15.26 -11.26
N TRP A 110 -8.17 -16.26 -10.42
CA TRP A 110 -7.39 -16.51 -9.22
C TRP A 110 -5.93 -16.91 -9.52
N ASN A 111 -5.72 -17.81 -10.48
CA ASN A 111 -4.37 -18.19 -10.90
C ASN A 111 -3.60 -17.01 -11.50
N TRP A 112 -4.27 -16.19 -12.32
CA TRP A 112 -3.72 -14.95 -12.84
C TRP A 112 -3.26 -14.02 -11.70
N LEU A 113 -4.08 -13.83 -10.65
CA LEU A 113 -3.69 -13.02 -9.47
C LEU A 113 -2.49 -13.60 -8.69
N ASN A 114 -2.31 -14.92 -8.69
CA ASN A 114 -1.20 -15.59 -8.02
C ASN A 114 0.12 -15.47 -8.80
N GLU A 115 0.07 -15.47 -10.12
CA GLU A 115 1.26 -15.44 -10.99
C GLU A 115 1.84 -14.03 -11.19
N ARG A 116 1.05 -12.99 -10.91
CA ARG A 116 1.44 -11.58 -11.09
C ARG A 116 2.43 -11.11 -10.02
N LYS A 117 3.58 -10.58 -10.46
CA LYS A 117 4.64 -9.99 -9.62
C LYS A 117 4.62 -8.46 -9.61
N GLU A 118 3.65 -7.86 -10.29
CA GLU A 118 3.50 -6.43 -10.48
C GLU A 118 3.02 -5.73 -9.21
N LYS A 119 3.16 -4.40 -9.21
CA LYS A 119 2.67 -3.55 -8.12
C LYS A 119 1.14 -3.64 -8.05
N LYS A 120 0.61 -3.63 -6.82
CA LYS A 120 -0.83 -3.57 -6.51
C LYS A 120 -1.58 -2.56 -7.39
N THR A 121 -1.02 -1.38 -7.61
CA THR A 121 -1.65 -0.32 -8.40
C THR A 121 -1.89 -0.69 -9.86
N VAL A 122 -1.02 -1.48 -10.48
CA VAL A 122 -1.17 -1.90 -11.88
C VAL A 122 -2.26 -2.96 -11.98
N ILE A 123 -2.15 -3.99 -11.13
CA ILE A 123 -3.11 -5.09 -11.06
C ILE A 123 -4.52 -4.55 -10.76
N GLN A 124 -4.65 -3.58 -9.85
CA GLN A 124 -5.94 -2.99 -9.50
C GLN A 124 -6.61 -2.29 -10.69
N VAL A 125 -5.85 -1.54 -11.50
CA VAL A 125 -6.39 -0.85 -12.67
C VAL A 125 -6.87 -1.85 -13.71
N GLU A 126 -6.05 -2.88 -13.99
CA GLU A 126 -6.40 -3.93 -14.96
C GLU A 126 -7.62 -4.74 -14.51
N LEU A 127 -7.68 -5.07 -13.22
CA LEU A 127 -8.78 -5.80 -12.61
C LEU A 127 -10.09 -4.99 -12.64
N ASN A 128 -10.03 -3.70 -12.29
CA ASN A 128 -11.19 -2.80 -12.36
C ASN A 128 -11.71 -2.65 -13.79
N GLU A 129 -10.82 -2.60 -14.78
CA GLU A 129 -11.21 -2.51 -16.19
C GLU A 129 -11.81 -3.81 -16.72
N ALA A 130 -11.29 -4.97 -16.32
CA ALA A 130 -11.77 -6.27 -16.79
C ALA A 130 -13.07 -6.73 -16.10
N LEU A 131 -13.23 -6.46 -14.80
CA LEU A 131 -14.42 -6.88 -14.05
C LEU A 131 -15.72 -6.22 -14.55
N LYS A 132 -15.64 -5.04 -15.19
CA LYS A 132 -16.78 -4.39 -15.86
C LYS A 132 -17.44 -5.24 -16.95
N PHE A 133 -16.72 -6.22 -17.50
CA PHE A 133 -17.21 -7.10 -18.54
C PHE A 133 -17.81 -8.40 -18.00
N ALA A 134 -17.69 -8.65 -16.69
CA ALA A 134 -18.34 -9.78 -16.06
C ALA A 134 -19.86 -9.55 -16.01
N PRO A 135 -20.69 -10.52 -16.42
CA PRO A 135 -22.14 -10.43 -16.31
C PRO A 135 -22.64 -10.26 -14.87
N ASP A 136 -21.91 -10.84 -13.92
CA ASP A 136 -22.11 -10.70 -12.49
C ASP A 136 -20.73 -10.65 -11.80
N SER A 137 -20.24 -9.44 -11.61
CA SER A 137 -18.92 -9.20 -11.02
C SER A 137 -18.85 -9.60 -9.54
N ALA A 138 -19.95 -9.44 -8.80
CA ALA A 138 -20.03 -9.84 -7.40
C ALA A 138 -19.95 -11.36 -7.25
N LYS A 139 -20.72 -12.10 -8.06
CA LYS A 139 -20.66 -13.57 -8.07
C LYS A 139 -19.29 -14.08 -8.53
N LEU A 140 -18.70 -13.48 -9.57
CA LEU A 140 -17.37 -13.86 -10.03
C LEU A 140 -16.30 -13.68 -8.94
N VAL A 141 -16.34 -12.56 -8.22
CA VAL A 141 -15.43 -12.30 -7.09
C VAL A 141 -15.66 -13.30 -5.96
N MET A 142 -16.91 -13.57 -5.61
CA MET A 142 -17.24 -14.55 -4.58
C MET A 142 -16.81 -15.96 -4.97
N ASP A 143 -17.04 -16.40 -6.21
CA ASP A 143 -16.61 -17.71 -6.72
C ASP A 143 -15.07 -17.82 -6.77
N ALA A 144 -14.36 -16.71 -7.06
CA ALA A 144 -12.89 -16.67 -7.06
C ALA A 144 -12.32 -16.74 -5.64
N ILE A 145 -12.98 -16.10 -4.68
CA ILE A 145 -12.63 -16.18 -3.26
C ILE A 145 -13.03 -17.54 -2.68
N ASP A 146 -14.13 -18.16 -3.11
CA ASP A 146 -14.62 -19.45 -2.58
C ASP A 146 -13.90 -20.66 -3.21
N GLY A 147 -13.29 -20.51 -4.39
CA GLY A 147 -12.32 -21.47 -4.92
C GLY A 147 -11.10 -21.72 -4.01
N PHE A 148 -10.95 -20.93 -2.95
CA PHE A 148 -10.01 -21.09 -1.84
C PHE A 148 -10.44 -22.17 -0.82
N SER A 149 -11.74 -22.46 -0.69
CA SER A 149 -12.30 -23.16 0.47
C SER A 149 -12.30 -24.69 0.35
N VAL A 150 -11.98 -25.26 -0.82
CA VAL A 150 -12.04 -26.71 -1.03
C VAL A 150 -10.66 -27.32 -1.33
N THR A 151 -10.08 -27.88 -0.26
CA THR A 151 -9.15 -29.02 -0.21
C THR A 151 -7.66 -28.81 -0.51
N GLY A 152 -6.89 -28.60 0.56
CA GLY A 152 -5.47 -28.97 0.61
C GLY A 152 -4.74 -28.38 1.84
N PRO A 153 -3.95 -29.17 2.59
CA PRO A 153 -3.13 -28.69 3.72
C PRO A 153 -1.88 -27.91 3.26
N GLU A 154 -1.89 -27.38 2.03
CA GLU A 154 -0.83 -26.54 1.55
C GLU A 154 -1.03 -25.14 2.14
N PHE A 155 -0.30 -24.91 3.22
CA PHE A 155 0.09 -23.61 3.77
C PHE A 155 0.86 -22.78 2.70
N GLY A 156 0.29 -22.61 1.51
CA GLY A 156 0.70 -21.55 0.59
C GLY A 156 0.57 -20.22 1.31
N ASP A 157 1.49 -19.29 1.01
CA ASP A 157 1.69 -18.04 1.75
C ASP A 157 0.36 -17.29 1.97
N MET A 158 -0.17 -17.37 3.19
CA MET A 158 -1.43 -16.76 3.60
C MET A 158 -1.43 -15.25 3.28
N LYS A 159 -0.25 -14.63 3.21
CA LYS A 159 -0.10 -13.23 2.82
C LYS A 159 -0.48 -12.97 1.37
N ILE A 160 -0.13 -13.86 0.44
CA ILE A 160 -0.46 -13.74 -0.98
C ILE A 160 -1.98 -13.91 -1.17
N LYS A 161 -2.56 -14.91 -0.50
CA LYS A 161 -4.00 -15.16 -0.48
C LYS A 161 -4.78 -13.95 0.08
N ASN A 162 -4.38 -13.45 1.24
CA ASN A 162 -5.01 -12.26 1.84
C ASN A 162 -4.87 -11.01 0.96
N ARG A 163 -3.71 -10.82 0.31
CA ARG A 163 -3.51 -9.74 -0.67
C ARG A 163 -4.48 -9.88 -1.83
N ASN A 164 -4.63 -11.06 -2.40
CA ASN A 164 -5.44 -11.28 -3.59
C ASN A 164 -6.95 -11.14 -3.29
N CYS A 165 -7.42 -11.66 -2.15
CA CYS A 165 -8.79 -11.41 -1.68
C CYS A 165 -9.05 -9.91 -1.49
N MET A 166 -8.11 -9.19 -0.89
CA MET A 166 -8.23 -7.74 -0.70
C MET A 166 -8.31 -7.00 -2.04
N LEU A 167 -7.50 -7.36 -3.04
CA LEU A 167 -7.55 -6.77 -4.39
C LEU A 167 -8.90 -6.99 -5.07
N LEU A 168 -9.46 -8.20 -4.97
CA LEU A 168 -10.76 -8.55 -5.54
C LEU A 168 -11.91 -7.78 -4.88
N LEU A 169 -11.92 -7.71 -3.54
CA LEU A 169 -12.93 -6.98 -2.78
C LEU A 169 -12.84 -5.46 -3.01
N GLU A 170 -11.62 -4.90 -3.03
CA GLU A 170 -11.41 -3.50 -3.38
C GLU A 170 -11.88 -3.19 -4.80
N ALA A 171 -11.65 -4.11 -5.76
CA ALA A 171 -12.10 -3.94 -7.13
C ALA A 171 -13.63 -3.96 -7.24
N LEU A 172 -14.28 -4.85 -6.49
CA LEU A 172 -15.74 -4.94 -6.43
C LEU A 172 -16.35 -3.64 -5.86
N MET A 173 -15.84 -3.17 -4.71
CA MET A 173 -16.31 -1.93 -4.10
C MET A 173 -16.09 -0.70 -4.99
N ALA A 174 -15.02 -0.69 -5.80
CA ALA A 174 -14.73 0.41 -6.72
C ALA A 174 -15.65 0.47 -7.94
N MET A 175 -16.44 -0.58 -8.22
CA MET A 175 -17.44 -0.59 -9.31
C MET A 175 -18.83 -0.14 -8.84
N GLU A 176 -19.12 -0.18 -7.54
CA GLU A 176 -20.43 0.15 -6.97
C GLU A 176 -20.58 1.65 -6.58
N GLY A 177 -19.57 2.47 -6.83
CA GLY A 177 -19.58 3.93 -6.62
C GLY A 177 -19.41 4.71 -7.90
#